data_AF-A0A2E6ZLC7-F1
#
_entry.id   AF-A0A2E6ZLC7-F1
#
_cell.length_a   1.000
_cell.length_b   1.000
_cell.length_c   1.000
_cell.angle_alpha   90.00
_cell.angle_beta   90.00
_cell.angle_gamma   90.00
#
_symmetry.space_group_name_H-M   'P 1'
#
loop_
_entity.id
_entity.type
_entity.pdbx_description
1 polymer ?
#
loop_
_entity_poly.entity_id
_entity_poly.type
_entity_poly.pdbx_seq_one_letter_code
_entity_poly.pdbx_strand_id
1 'polypeptide(L)' 'MKPHIYFDLDGTLTDSYEGISNCIIYAVTELGYPSPADDFLKYCIGPPLS' A
#
# COMPACT_ATOMS: atom_id res chain seq x y z
N MET A 1 21.66 -18.52 -21.07
CA MET A 1 21.24 -17.60 -19.98
C MET A 1 19.95 -18.14 -19.40
N LYS A 2 19.80 -18.22 -18.06
CA LYS A 2 18.54 -18.66 -17.44
C LYS A 2 17.60 -17.45 -17.30
N PRO A 3 16.29 -17.61 -17.50
CA PRO A 3 15.34 -16.52 -17.26
C PRO A 3 15.28 -16.18 -15.77
N HIS A 4 15.13 -14.89 -15.47
CA HIS A 4 14.90 -14.37 -14.12
C HIS A 4 13.44 -13.96 -13.99
N ILE A 5 12.85 -14.23 -12.82
CA ILE A 5 11.48 -13.82 -12.48
C ILE A 5 11.59 -12.91 -11.26
N TYR A 6 10.93 -11.76 -11.34
CA TYR A 6 10.85 -10.78 -10.25
C TYR A 6 9.44 -10.75 -9.71
N PHE A 7 9.33 -10.54 -8.40
CA PHE A 7 8.07 -10.40 -7.70
C PHE A 7 8.11 -9.09 -6.92
N ASP A 8 7.00 -8.37 -6.99
CA ASP A 8 6.73 -7.30 -6.05
C ASP A 8 6.32 -7.89 -4.69
N LEU A 9 6.34 -7.11 -3.62
CA LEU A 9 6.01 -7.56 -2.27
C LEU A 9 4.54 -7.30 -1.95
N ASP A 10 4.18 -6.03 -1.79
CA ASP A 10 2.88 -5.60 -1.29
C ASP A 10 1.81 -5.78 -2.37
N GLY A 11 0.79 -6.59 -2.08
CA GLY A 11 -0.25 -6.92 -3.05
C GLY A 11 0.16 -8.00 -4.08
N THR A 12 1.41 -8.48 -4.04
CA THR A 12 1.87 -9.61 -4.87
C THR A 12 2.24 -10.84 -4.03
N LEU A 13 3.15 -10.70 -3.07
CA LEU A 13 3.57 -11.79 -2.17
C LEU A 13 2.88 -11.72 -0.80
N THR A 14 2.47 -10.52 -0.36
CA THR A 14 1.86 -10.31 0.95
C THR A 14 0.58 -9.49 0.85
N ASP A 15 -0.42 -9.85 1.67
CA ASP A 15 -1.56 -9.00 1.97
C ASP A 15 -1.21 -8.07 3.15
N SER A 16 -0.60 -6.94 2.84
CA SER A 16 -0.13 -5.94 3.79
C SER A 16 -1.12 -4.77 3.99
N TYR A 17 -2.35 -4.90 3.48
CA TYR A 17 -3.33 -3.80 3.44
C TYR A 17 -3.54 -3.17 4.81
N GLU A 18 -3.90 -3.98 5.82
CA GLU A 18 -4.22 -3.50 7.18
C GLU A 18 -3.07 -2.70 7.80
N GLY A 19 -1.83 -3.18 7.65
CA GLY A 19 -0.66 -2.50 8.19
C GLY A 19 -0.42 -1.15 7.54
N ILE A 20 -0.41 -1.13 6.20
CA ILE A 20 -0.17 0.10 5.43
C ILE A 20 -1.30 1.11 5.63
N SER A 21 -2.56 0.66 5.61
CA SER A 21 -3.72 1.54 5.79
C SER A 21 -3.71 2.19 7.17
N ASN A 22 -3.41 1.44 8.22
CA ASN A 22 -3.36 1.96 9.59
C ASN A 22 -2.23 2.99 9.76
N CYS A 23 -1.07 2.77 9.13
CA CYS A 23 0.03 3.74 9.13
C CYS A 23 -0.37 5.05 8.42
N ILE A 24 -1.05 4.96 7.27
CA ILE A 24 -1.53 6.13 6.53
C ILE A 24 -2.56 6.90 7.35
N ILE A 25 -3.57 6.21 7.89
CA ILE A 25 -4.63 6.80 8.73
C ILE A 25 -4.00 7.49 9.95
N TYR A 26 -3.03 6.85 10.59
CA TYR A 26 -2.32 7.44 11.72
C TYR A 26 -1.64 8.77 11.31
N ALA A 27 -0.85 8.75 10.24
CA ALA A 27 -0.10 9.93 9.80
C ALA A 27 -1.00 11.12 9.43
N VAL A 28 -2.06 10.89 8.66
CA VAL A 28 -2.99 11.96 8.26
C VAL A 28 -3.77 12.53 9.45
N THR A 29 -4.14 11.67 10.41
CA THR A 29 -4.82 12.09 11.64
C THR A 29 -3.91 12.99 12.49
N GLU A 30 -2.64 12.60 12.69
CA GLU A 30 -1.66 13.41 13.44
C GLU A 30 -1.40 14.76 12.78
N LEU A 31 -1.51 14.84 11.46
CA LEU A 31 -1.37 16.08 10.68
C LEU A 31 -2.66 16.93 10.64
N GLY A 32 -3.76 16.47 11.26
CA GLY A 32 -5.04 17.19 11.31
C GLY A 32 -5.88 17.08 10.03
N TYR A 33 -5.59 16.12 9.15
CA TYR A 33 -6.37 15.85 7.95
C TYR A 33 -7.48 14.82 8.22
N PRO A 34 -8.58 14.86 7.45
CA PRO A 34 -9.61 13.82 7.53
C PRO A 34 -9.06 12.46 7.08
N SER A 35 -9.59 11.38 7.67
CA SER A 35 -9.27 10.02 7.21
C SER A 35 -9.66 9.84 5.74
N PRO A 36 -8.77 9.29 4.89
CA PRO A 36 -9.08 8.89 3.54
C PRO A 36 -10.13 7.78 3.52
N ALA A 37 -10.83 7.65 2.40
CA ALA A 37 -11.75 6.56 2.15
C ALA A 37 -11.00 5.24 1.85
N ASP A 38 -11.65 4.11 2.13
CA ASP A 38 -11.06 2.76 2.02
C ASP A 38 -10.62 2.41 0.58
N ASP A 39 -11.37 2.85 -0.41
CA ASP A 39 -11.03 2.74 -1.82
C ASP A 39 -9.73 3.48 -2.16
N PHE A 40 -9.54 4.70 -1.64
CA PHE A 40 -8.27 5.42 -1.77
C PHE A 40 -7.12 4.67 -1.10
N LEU A 41 -7.31 4.13 0.10
CA LEU A 41 -6.29 3.39 0.83
C LEU A 41 -5.85 2.13 0.08
N LYS A 42 -6.77 1.45 -0.62
CA LYS A 42 -6.44 0.28 -1.46
C LYS A 42 -5.52 0.63 -2.62
N TYR A 43 -5.66 1.83 -3.20
CA TYR A 43 -4.75 2.31 -4.24
C TYR A 43 -3.34 2.61 -3.74
N CYS A 44 -3.15 2.74 -2.42
CA CYS A 44 -1.84 2.95 -1.83
C CYS A 44 -1.01 1.65 -1.70
N ILE A 45 -1.61 0.48 -1.89
CA ILE A 45 -0.89 -0.81 -1.84
C ILE A 45 -0.28 -1.11 -3.21
N GLY A 46 1.03 -1.32 -3.24
CA GLY A 46 1.75 -1.73 -4.46
C GLY A 46 1.38 -0.87 -5.68
N PRO A 47 1.43 0.48 -5.59
CA PRO A 47 1.06 1.33 -6.71
C PRO A 47 1.85 0.91 -7.95
N PRO A 48 1.22 0.93 -9.14
CA PRO A 48 1.82 0.35 -10.33
C PRO A 48 3.21 0.95 -10.58
N LEU A 49 4.20 0.07 -10.77
CA LEU A 49 5.49 0.43 -11.33
C LEU A 49 5.23 0.99 -12.73
N SER A 50 5.23 2.32 -12.84
CA SER A 50 4.99 3.06 -14.08
C SER A 50 6.17 2.97 -15.03
#